data_AF-A0A4P0YIY2-F1
#
_entry.id   AF-A0A4P0YIY2-F1
#
_cell.length_a   1.000
_cell.length_b   1.000
_cell.length_c   1.000
_cell.angle_alpha   90.00
_cell.angle_beta   90.00
_cell.angle_gamma   90.00
#
_symmetry.space_group_name_H-M   'P 1'
#
loop_
_entity.id
_entity.type
_entity.pdbx_description
1 polymer ?
#
loop_
_entity_poly.entity_id
_entity_poly.type
_entity_poly.pdbx_seq_one_letter_code
_entity_poly.pdbx_strand_id
1 'polypeptide(L)'
;MSHPVSEKSALVVSAHSADFVWRAGGAIALHALQGYQVHVVCLSFGERGESAKLWRKGNMTEEAVKQVRREEAQAAAAILGASVEFFDIGDYPLRADKETLFRLADVYRRIQPHFVLTHSLQDPYNYDHPLASHLAQEARIIAQAEGYRPGEKIVAAPRFTVSNRTSRSSATGNPMCYWTSPLSGRKSIRPFSACRVRSICGNTTPAWRCSAGCRPSAISASRPRAISFTAKPSRASSPA
;
A
#
# COMPACT_ATOMS: atom_id res chain seq x y z
N MET A 1 -5.87 30.07 20.49
CA MET A 1 -6.95 29.17 20.03
C MET A 1 -6.33 28.16 19.08
N SER A 2 -6.30 26.88 19.46
CA SER A 2 -5.82 25.81 18.60
C SER A 2 -6.78 25.65 17.43
N HIS A 3 -6.33 25.88 16.20
CA HIS A 3 -7.10 25.48 15.03
C HIS A 3 -7.41 23.98 15.14
N PRO A 4 -8.65 23.52 14.91
CA PRO A 4 -8.92 22.10 14.81
C PRO A 4 -8.07 21.58 13.65
N VAL A 5 -7.09 20.73 13.97
CA VAL A 5 -6.28 20.07 12.96
C VAL A 5 -7.25 19.21 12.18
N SER A 6 -7.54 19.59 10.94
CA SER A 6 -8.21 18.70 9.99
C SER A 6 -7.48 17.36 10.04
N GLU A 7 -8.19 16.29 10.39
CA GLU A 7 -7.63 14.94 10.37
C GLU A 7 -6.95 14.70 9.01
N LYS A 8 -5.65 14.40 9.04
CA LYS A 8 -4.88 14.18 7.83
C LYS A 8 -5.36 12.88 7.23
N SER A 9 -5.79 12.89 5.97
CA SER A 9 -6.29 11.69 5.30
C SER A 9 -5.72 11.56 3.90
N ALA A 10 -5.61 10.32 3.43
CA ALA A 10 -5.12 10.00 2.10
C ALA A 10 -5.94 8.86 1.50
N LEU A 11 -6.10 8.88 0.17
CA LEU A 11 -6.83 7.86 -0.56
C LEU A 11 -5.89 7.12 -1.51
N VAL A 12 -6.01 5.80 -1.58
CA VAL A 12 -5.37 4.98 -2.61
C VAL A 12 -6.47 4.30 -3.42
N VAL A 13 -6.50 4.54 -4.73
CA VAL A 13 -7.41 3.82 -5.63
C VAL A 13 -6.61 2.78 -6.38
N SER A 14 -6.92 1.51 -6.08
CA SER A 14 -6.22 0.32 -6.52
C SER A 14 -7.12 -0.43 -7.53
N ALA A 15 -6.63 -0.68 -8.74
CA ALA A 15 -7.36 -1.47 -9.74
C ALA A 15 -7.63 -2.89 -9.22
N HIS A 16 -6.58 -3.59 -8.79
CA HIS A 16 -6.64 -4.93 -8.20
C HIS A 16 -6.19 -4.90 -6.73
N SER A 17 -6.56 -5.91 -5.96
CA SER A 17 -6.36 -5.91 -4.50
C SER A 17 -4.89 -6.02 -4.06
N ALA A 18 -3.98 -6.46 -4.94
CA ALA A 18 -2.55 -6.54 -4.65
C ALA A 18 -1.77 -5.26 -5.01
N ASP A 19 -2.31 -4.41 -5.90
CA ASP A 19 -1.59 -3.28 -6.46
C ASP A 19 -1.11 -2.27 -5.41
N PHE A 20 -1.98 -1.91 -4.46
CA PHE A 20 -1.62 -0.95 -3.42
C PHE A 20 -0.45 -1.44 -2.57
N VAL A 21 -0.27 -2.75 -2.41
CA VAL A 21 0.85 -3.34 -1.68
C VAL A 21 2.15 -3.11 -2.46
N TRP A 22 2.18 -3.50 -3.73
CA TRP A 22 3.38 -3.42 -4.58
C TRP A 22 3.81 -1.99 -4.90
N ARG A 23 2.82 -1.14 -5.15
CA ARG A 23 3.04 0.20 -5.68
C ARG A 23 3.09 1.21 -4.56
N ALA A 24 2.16 1.12 -3.60
CA ALA A 24 1.93 2.12 -2.57
C ALA A 24 2.26 1.72 -1.14
N GLY A 25 2.68 0.47 -0.85
CA GLY A 25 2.92 0.00 0.52
C GLY A 25 3.86 0.91 1.32
N GLY A 26 4.99 1.32 0.72
CA GLY A 26 5.93 2.22 1.37
C GLY A 26 5.37 3.63 1.63
N ALA A 27 4.56 4.15 0.71
CA ALA A 27 3.92 5.45 0.87
C ALA A 27 2.81 5.40 1.93
N ILE A 28 2.02 4.33 1.93
CA ILE A 28 0.95 4.10 2.92
C ILE A 28 1.55 4.05 4.33
N ALA A 29 2.53 3.17 4.56
CA ALA A 29 3.15 3.02 5.87
C ALA A 29 3.82 4.32 6.35
N LEU A 30 4.50 5.05 5.45
CA LEU A 30 5.12 6.32 5.80
C LEU A 30 4.10 7.37 6.25
N HIS A 31 2.98 7.51 5.53
CA HIS A 31 1.97 8.50 5.87
C HIS A 31 1.14 8.09 7.09
N ALA A 32 0.87 6.79 7.27
CA ALA A 32 0.27 6.26 8.50
C ALA A 32 1.12 6.61 9.73
N LEU A 33 2.45 6.45 9.66
CA LEU A 33 3.38 6.87 10.73
C LEU A 33 3.39 8.38 10.99
N GLN A 34 2.98 9.20 10.00
CA GLN A 34 2.83 10.65 10.13
C GLN A 34 1.44 11.08 10.61
N GLY A 35 0.58 10.13 10.98
CA GLY A 35 -0.77 10.36 11.46
C GLY A 35 -1.80 10.60 10.35
N TYR A 36 -1.52 10.18 9.10
CA TYR A 36 -2.56 10.16 8.08
C TYR A 36 -3.46 8.94 8.25
N GLN A 37 -4.77 9.17 8.20
CA GLN A 37 -5.77 8.14 7.98
C GLN A 37 -5.77 7.75 6.51
N VAL A 38 -5.03 6.69 6.19
CA VAL A 38 -4.95 6.17 4.82
C VAL A 38 -6.08 5.19 4.57
N HIS A 39 -6.84 5.43 3.51
CA HIS A 39 -7.92 4.57 3.05
C HIS A 39 -7.61 4.03 1.65
N VAL A 40 -7.81 2.74 1.46
CA VAL A 40 -7.60 2.04 0.19
C VAL A 40 -8.94 1.60 -0.37
N VAL A 41 -9.19 1.90 -1.64
CA VAL A 41 -10.31 1.35 -2.41
C VAL A 41 -9.75 0.41 -3.45
N CYS A 42 -10.09 -0.87 -3.35
CA CYS A 42 -9.80 -1.87 -4.37
C CYS A 42 -11.01 -2.00 -5.30
N LEU A 43 -10.85 -1.67 -6.58
CA LEU A 43 -11.95 -1.74 -7.55
C LEU A 43 -12.34 -3.20 -7.83
N SER A 44 -11.35 -4.08 -7.95
CA SER A 44 -11.50 -5.52 -8.14
C SER A 44 -10.52 -6.30 -7.26
N PHE A 45 -10.61 -7.63 -7.26
CA PHE A 45 -9.67 -8.50 -6.55
C PHE A 45 -8.49 -8.97 -7.42
N GLY A 46 -8.47 -8.65 -8.72
CA GLY A 46 -7.51 -9.27 -9.65
C GLY A 46 -7.75 -10.77 -9.76
N GLU A 47 -9.03 -11.16 -9.68
CA GLU A 47 -9.45 -12.53 -9.56
C GLU A 47 -9.21 -13.33 -10.83
N ARG A 48 -9.30 -12.71 -12.02
CA ARG A 48 -9.08 -13.38 -13.31
C ARG A 48 -7.66 -13.20 -13.83
N GLY A 49 -7.14 -11.98 -13.81
CA GLY A 49 -5.84 -11.64 -14.43
C GLY A 49 -4.63 -11.78 -13.51
N GLU A 50 -4.76 -11.49 -12.22
CA GLU A 50 -3.61 -11.38 -11.29
C GLU A 50 -3.52 -12.54 -10.27
N SER A 51 -4.32 -13.59 -10.46
CA SER A 51 -4.42 -14.73 -9.54
C SER A 51 -3.96 -16.08 -10.13
N ALA A 52 -3.05 -16.04 -11.12
CA ALA A 52 -2.61 -17.22 -11.89
C ALA A 52 -2.17 -18.43 -11.03
N LYS A 53 -1.52 -18.21 -9.88
CA LYS A 53 -1.10 -19.30 -8.98
C LYS A 53 -2.29 -20.02 -8.32
N LEU A 54 -3.39 -19.33 -8.06
CA LEU A 54 -4.60 -19.95 -7.49
C LEU A 54 -5.33 -20.78 -8.54
N TRP A 55 -5.48 -20.25 -9.76
CA TRP A 55 -6.11 -20.96 -10.87
C TRP A 55 -5.42 -22.28 -11.22
N ARG A 56 -4.09 -22.33 -11.10
CA ARG A 56 -3.31 -23.57 -11.37
C ARG A 56 -3.51 -24.69 -10.34
N LYS A 57 -4.13 -24.42 -9.19
CA LYS A 57 -4.36 -25.45 -8.15
C LYS A 57 -5.47 -26.44 -8.51
N GLY A 58 -6.27 -26.17 -9.55
CA GLY A 58 -7.44 -26.96 -9.93
C GLY A 58 -8.64 -26.68 -9.00
N ASN A 59 -9.86 -26.94 -9.49
CA ASN A 59 -11.13 -26.73 -8.77
C ASN A 59 -11.30 -25.35 -8.11
N MET A 60 -10.78 -24.30 -8.76
CA MET A 60 -10.89 -22.93 -8.29
C MET A 60 -12.10 -22.23 -8.91
N THR A 61 -12.80 -21.42 -8.14
CA THR A 61 -13.86 -20.52 -8.62
C THR A 61 -13.44 -19.07 -8.42
N GLU A 62 -14.05 -18.13 -9.15
CA GLU A 62 -13.77 -16.70 -8.95
C GLU A 62 -14.05 -16.29 -7.50
N GLU A 63 -15.17 -16.75 -6.91
CA GLU A 63 -15.50 -16.47 -5.51
C GLU A 63 -14.44 -16.98 -4.52
N ALA A 64 -13.90 -18.18 -4.74
CA ALA A 64 -12.82 -18.68 -3.90
C ALA A 64 -11.54 -17.84 -4.04
N VAL A 65 -11.23 -17.37 -5.26
CA VAL A 65 -10.10 -16.46 -5.50
C VAL A 65 -10.33 -15.12 -4.79
N LYS A 66 -11.51 -14.52 -4.94
CA LYS A 66 -11.89 -13.25 -4.31
C LYS A 66 -11.77 -13.33 -2.80
N GLN A 67 -12.23 -14.44 -2.19
CA GLN A 67 -12.12 -14.62 -0.74
C GLN A 67 -10.65 -14.62 -0.28
N VAL A 68 -9.78 -15.38 -0.94
CA VAL A 68 -8.34 -15.38 -0.62
C VAL A 68 -7.71 -14.00 -0.83
N ARG A 69 -8.03 -13.33 -1.94
CA ARG A 69 -7.51 -11.99 -2.26
C ARG A 69 -8.00 -10.92 -1.30
N ARG A 70 -9.22 -11.05 -0.78
CA ARG A 70 -9.79 -10.17 0.24
C ARG A 70 -9.04 -10.30 1.55
N GLU A 71 -8.84 -11.53 2.02
CA GLU A 71 -8.11 -11.82 3.27
C GLU A 71 -6.68 -11.28 3.22
N GLU A 72 -5.99 -11.52 2.11
CA GLU A 72 -4.62 -11.00 1.91
C GLU A 72 -4.56 -9.47 1.90
N ALA A 73 -5.49 -8.82 1.20
CA ALA A 73 -5.54 -7.36 1.13
C ALA A 73 -5.89 -6.73 2.48
N GLN A 74 -6.82 -7.32 3.24
CA GLN A 74 -7.16 -6.87 4.59
C GLN A 74 -5.96 -7.02 5.54
N ALA A 75 -5.27 -8.16 5.51
CA ALA A 75 -4.07 -8.39 6.31
C ALA A 75 -2.96 -7.39 5.94
N ALA A 76 -2.74 -7.14 4.64
CA ALA A 76 -1.75 -6.17 4.17
C ALA A 76 -2.10 -4.74 4.61
N ALA A 77 -3.35 -4.32 4.47
CA ALA A 77 -3.80 -3.00 4.91
C ALA A 77 -3.60 -2.81 6.43
N ALA A 78 -3.94 -3.82 7.24
CA ALA A 78 -3.71 -3.80 8.68
C ALA A 78 -2.23 -3.64 9.05
N ILE A 79 -1.33 -4.38 8.37
CA ILE A 79 0.12 -4.26 8.56
C ILE A 79 0.62 -2.85 8.20
N LEU A 80 0.08 -2.26 7.15
CA LEU A 80 0.49 -0.94 6.66
C LEU A 80 -0.14 0.24 7.43
N GLY A 81 -1.06 -0.03 8.37
CA GLY A 81 -1.78 1.01 9.12
C GLY A 81 -2.84 1.74 8.29
N ALA A 82 -3.50 1.04 7.37
CA ALA A 82 -4.55 1.57 6.51
C ALA A 82 -5.87 0.80 6.66
N SER A 83 -6.97 1.47 6.32
CA SER A 83 -8.26 0.82 6.09
C SER A 83 -8.43 0.46 4.61
N VAL A 84 -9.23 -0.55 4.31
CA VAL A 84 -9.50 -0.99 2.93
C VAL A 84 -10.97 -1.33 2.73
N GLU A 85 -11.53 -0.93 1.58
CA GLU A 85 -12.84 -1.36 1.10
C GLU A 85 -12.75 -1.88 -0.35
N PHE A 86 -13.72 -2.71 -0.74
CA PHE A 86 -13.72 -3.42 -2.02
C PHE A 86 -14.98 -3.09 -2.82
N PHE A 87 -14.82 -2.74 -4.08
CA PHE A 87 -15.96 -2.48 -4.97
C PHE A 87 -16.49 -3.74 -5.64
N ASP A 88 -15.60 -4.69 -5.92
CA ASP A 88 -15.91 -5.98 -6.54
C ASP A 88 -16.62 -5.86 -7.90
N ILE A 89 -16.10 -4.98 -8.76
CA ILE A 89 -16.68 -4.73 -10.11
C ILE A 89 -16.05 -5.57 -11.22
N GLY A 90 -15.32 -6.63 -10.86
CA GLY A 90 -14.66 -7.55 -11.80
C GLY A 90 -13.35 -7.01 -12.37
N ASP A 91 -12.46 -7.91 -12.79
CA ASP A 91 -11.24 -7.60 -13.54
C ASP A 91 -11.20 -8.34 -14.89
N TYR A 92 -10.33 -7.89 -15.80
CA TYR A 92 -10.06 -8.57 -17.07
C TYR A 92 -11.33 -9.00 -17.87
N PRO A 93 -12.23 -8.06 -18.24
CA PRO A 93 -12.02 -6.61 -18.19
C PRO A 93 -12.68 -5.91 -17.00
N LEU A 94 -11.96 -4.96 -16.39
CA LEU A 94 -12.55 -3.97 -15.50
C LEU A 94 -13.47 -3.04 -16.31
N ARG A 95 -14.71 -2.85 -15.84
CA ARG A 95 -15.67 -1.90 -16.42
C ARG A 95 -16.38 -1.18 -15.29
N ALA A 96 -16.62 0.11 -15.49
CA ALA A 96 -17.28 0.96 -14.53
C ALA A 96 -18.38 1.75 -15.22
N ASP A 97 -19.53 1.81 -14.57
CA ASP A 97 -20.67 2.62 -14.95
C ASP A 97 -20.74 3.90 -14.10
N LYS A 98 -21.81 4.67 -14.28
CA LYS A 98 -22.04 5.89 -13.52
C LYS A 98 -22.22 5.62 -12.02
N GLU A 99 -22.83 4.50 -11.64
CA GLU A 99 -23.04 4.14 -10.24
C GLU A 99 -21.71 3.87 -9.53
N THR A 100 -20.80 3.15 -10.18
CA THR A 100 -19.43 2.93 -9.71
C THR A 100 -18.70 4.26 -9.52
N LEU A 101 -18.82 5.16 -10.50
CA LEU A 101 -18.19 6.48 -10.46
C LEU A 101 -18.73 7.33 -9.30
N PHE A 102 -20.05 7.36 -9.10
CA PHE A 102 -20.69 8.04 -7.97
C PHE A 102 -20.32 7.42 -6.63
N ARG A 103 -20.29 6.10 -6.54
CA ARG A 103 -19.82 5.39 -5.34
C ARG A 103 -18.40 5.82 -4.98
N LEU A 104 -17.49 5.94 -5.96
CA LEU A 104 -16.14 6.42 -5.71
C LEU A 104 -16.13 7.92 -5.31
N ALA A 105 -16.96 8.76 -5.93
CA ALA A 105 -17.12 10.17 -5.54
C ALA A 105 -17.63 10.32 -4.09
N ASP A 106 -18.46 9.38 -3.62
CA ASP A 106 -18.92 9.34 -2.23
C ASP A 106 -17.79 8.96 -1.27
N VAL A 107 -16.86 8.08 -1.68
CA VAL A 107 -15.63 7.82 -0.93
C VAL A 107 -14.80 9.09 -0.81
N TYR A 108 -14.64 9.84 -1.89
CA TYR A 108 -13.96 11.13 -1.87
C TYR A 108 -14.60 12.08 -0.84
N ARG A 109 -15.92 12.24 -0.87
CA ARG A 109 -16.67 13.08 0.07
C ARG A 109 -16.52 12.62 1.52
N ARG A 110 -16.53 11.31 1.77
CA ARG A 110 -16.35 10.72 3.10
C ARG A 110 -14.95 10.90 3.65
N ILE A 111 -13.93 10.62 2.84
CA ILE A 111 -12.52 10.56 3.28
C ILE A 111 -11.87 11.95 3.32
N GLN A 112 -12.33 12.89 2.49
CA GLN A 112 -11.75 14.24 2.36
C GLN A 112 -10.21 14.18 2.17
N PRO A 113 -9.70 13.37 1.23
CA PRO A 113 -8.26 13.10 1.14
C PRO A 113 -7.47 14.38 0.83
N HIS A 114 -6.26 14.48 1.39
CA HIS A 114 -5.30 15.54 1.05
C HIS A 114 -4.52 15.22 -0.22
N PHE A 115 -4.31 13.94 -0.49
CA PHE A 115 -3.73 13.44 -1.73
C PHE A 115 -4.31 12.06 -2.09
N VAL A 116 -4.21 11.72 -3.37
CA VAL A 116 -4.63 10.43 -3.91
C VAL A 116 -3.47 9.75 -4.62
N LEU A 117 -3.30 8.45 -4.37
CA LEU A 117 -2.38 7.59 -5.10
C LEU A 117 -3.16 6.63 -6.01
N THR A 118 -2.73 6.47 -7.25
CA THR A 118 -3.30 5.47 -8.16
C THR A 118 -2.30 5.11 -9.28
N HIS A 119 -2.79 4.43 -10.31
CA HIS A 119 -2.05 3.84 -11.42
C HIS A 119 -1.54 4.85 -12.46
N SER A 120 -0.71 4.38 -13.40
CA SER A 120 -0.33 5.13 -14.59
C SER A 120 -1.50 5.35 -15.53
N LEU A 121 -1.54 6.52 -16.17
CA LEU A 121 -2.54 6.85 -17.21
C LEU A 121 -2.38 6.00 -18.48
N GLN A 122 -1.23 5.34 -18.62
CA GLN A 122 -0.93 4.45 -19.73
C GLN A 122 -0.26 3.21 -19.15
N ASP A 123 -0.76 2.04 -19.54
CA ASP A 123 -0.14 0.76 -19.23
C ASP A 123 -0.40 -0.18 -20.43
N PRO A 124 0.64 -0.56 -21.20
CA PRO A 124 0.47 -1.43 -22.34
C PRO A 124 0.19 -2.89 -21.95
N TYR A 125 0.33 -3.25 -20.66
CA TYR A 125 0.19 -4.62 -20.18
C TYR A 125 -1.12 -4.90 -19.47
N ASN A 126 -1.79 -3.85 -18.96
CA ASN A 126 -3.03 -4.02 -18.21
C ASN A 126 -3.96 -2.82 -18.41
N TYR A 127 -5.08 -3.03 -19.12
CA TYR A 127 -6.07 -1.99 -19.42
C TYR A 127 -6.88 -1.55 -18.19
N ASP A 128 -6.92 -2.36 -17.13
CA ASP A 128 -7.64 -2.03 -15.92
C ASP A 128 -6.92 -0.91 -15.14
N HIS A 129 -5.59 -0.82 -15.24
CA HIS A 129 -4.77 0.20 -14.56
C HIS A 129 -5.09 1.64 -15.03
N PRO A 130 -5.04 1.99 -16.33
CA PRO A 130 -5.46 3.32 -16.79
C PRO A 130 -6.90 3.63 -16.43
N LEU A 131 -7.81 2.65 -16.52
CA LEU A 131 -9.22 2.86 -16.18
C LEU A 131 -9.39 3.26 -14.71
N ALA A 132 -8.68 2.59 -13.78
CA ALA A 132 -8.69 2.97 -12.38
C ALA A 132 -8.22 4.41 -12.15
N SER A 133 -7.19 4.85 -12.90
CA SER A 133 -6.70 6.23 -12.83
C SER A 133 -7.70 7.25 -13.37
N HIS A 134 -8.38 6.93 -14.47
CA HIS A 134 -9.43 7.78 -15.02
C HIS A 134 -10.61 7.89 -14.07
N LEU A 135 -11.09 6.77 -13.52
CA LEU A 135 -12.18 6.76 -12.53
C LEU A 135 -11.82 7.58 -11.29
N ALA A 136 -10.61 7.41 -10.78
CA ALA A 136 -10.16 8.15 -9.61
C ALA A 136 -10.07 9.66 -9.89
N GLN A 137 -9.64 10.10 -11.09
CA GLN A 137 -9.62 11.52 -11.44
C GLN A 137 -11.03 12.09 -11.67
N GLU A 138 -11.89 11.36 -12.37
CA GLU A 138 -13.24 11.79 -12.67
C GLU A 138 -14.10 11.87 -11.39
N ALA A 139 -14.01 10.85 -10.52
CA ALA A 139 -14.68 10.85 -9.21
C ALA A 139 -14.24 12.02 -8.33
N ARG A 140 -12.94 12.39 -8.36
CA ARG A 140 -12.43 13.58 -7.67
C ARG A 140 -13.11 14.85 -8.17
N ILE A 141 -13.27 15.01 -9.48
CA ILE A 141 -13.91 16.20 -10.09
C ILE A 141 -15.39 16.25 -9.71
N ILE A 142 -16.09 15.13 -9.78
CA ILE A 142 -17.49 15.04 -9.34
C ILE A 142 -17.63 15.40 -7.86
N ALA A 143 -16.73 14.90 -7.01
CA ALA A 143 -16.74 15.22 -5.58
C ALA A 143 -16.43 16.70 -5.27
N GLN A 144 -15.94 17.49 -6.23
CA GLN A 144 -15.78 18.94 -6.10
C GLN A 144 -17.02 19.73 -6.51
N ALA A 145 -17.92 19.13 -7.30
CA ALA A 145 -19.11 19.82 -7.79
C ALA A 145 -20.16 19.96 -6.66
N GLU A 146 -20.55 21.20 -6.34
CA GLU A 146 -21.59 21.47 -5.34
C GLU A 146 -22.96 20.89 -5.71
N GLY A 147 -23.23 20.74 -7.02
CA GLY A 147 -24.45 20.09 -7.52
C GLY A 147 -24.49 18.57 -7.32
N TYR A 148 -23.34 17.93 -7.04
CA TYR A 148 -23.30 16.53 -6.67
C TYR A 148 -23.47 16.40 -5.15
N ARG A 149 -24.60 15.84 -4.73
CA ARG A 149 -25.07 15.80 -3.32
C ARG A 149 -25.05 17.20 -2.66
N PRO A 150 -25.99 18.10 -3.01
CA PRO A 150 -26.02 19.46 -2.49
C PRO A 150 -26.12 19.51 -0.97
N GLY A 151 -25.39 20.43 -0.35
CA GLY A 151 -25.35 20.61 1.11
C GLY A 151 -24.30 19.77 1.83
N GLU A 152 -23.71 18.78 1.18
CA GLU A 152 -22.59 18.02 1.73
C GLU A 152 -21.24 18.76 1.54
N LYS A 153 -20.28 18.49 2.43
CA LYS A 153 -18.93 19.07 2.34
C LYS A 153 -18.21 18.58 1.09
N ILE A 154 -17.91 19.50 0.17
CA ILE A 154 -17.11 19.19 -1.03
C ILE A 154 -15.67 18.83 -0.68
N VAL A 155 -15.03 18.02 -1.54
CA VAL A 155 -13.59 17.78 -1.43
C VAL A 155 -12.85 19.02 -1.93
N ALA A 156 -11.70 19.32 -1.31
CA ALA A 156 -10.77 20.34 -1.80
C ALA A 156 -10.13 19.91 -3.14
N ALA A 157 -8.94 20.42 -3.47
CA ALA A 157 -8.18 19.98 -4.65
C ALA A 157 -7.02 19.05 -4.25
N PRO A 158 -7.27 17.78 -3.85
CA PRO A 158 -6.20 16.86 -3.49
C PRO A 158 -5.24 16.69 -4.65
N ARG A 159 -3.95 16.60 -4.33
CA ARG A 159 -2.92 16.27 -5.32
C ARG A 159 -3.10 14.84 -5.76
N PHE A 160 -2.95 14.61 -7.05
CA PHE A 160 -3.08 13.30 -7.65
C PHE A 160 -1.69 12.80 -8.02
N THR A 161 -1.28 11.67 -7.45
CA THR A 161 0.04 11.08 -7.70
C THR A 161 -0.12 9.74 -8.37
N VAL A 162 0.58 9.60 -9.49
CA VAL A 162 0.52 8.44 -10.37
C VAL A 162 1.78 7.59 -10.15
N SER A 163 1.60 6.30 -9.92
CA SER A 163 2.70 5.34 -9.86
C SER A 163 3.13 4.96 -11.28
N ASN A 164 4.28 5.47 -11.73
CA ASN A 164 4.90 5.01 -12.98
C ASN A 164 5.92 3.91 -12.69
N ARG A 165 5.77 2.76 -13.35
CA ARG A 165 6.82 1.74 -13.38
C ARG A 165 7.92 2.18 -14.34
N THR A 166 8.88 2.99 -13.87
CA THR A 166 10.12 3.15 -14.64
C THR A 166 10.98 1.91 -14.46
N SER A 167 10.95 1.00 -15.43
CA SER A 167 11.94 -0.07 -15.52
C SER A 167 13.30 0.52 -15.86
N ARG A 168 14.09 0.89 -14.84
CA ARG A 168 15.54 0.90 -15.00
C ARG A 168 16.04 -0.46 -14.53
N SER A 169 16.61 -1.23 -15.45
CA SER A 169 17.38 -2.42 -15.14
C SER A 169 18.54 -1.99 -14.22
N SER A 170 18.41 -2.22 -12.91
CA SER A 170 19.58 -2.34 -12.06
C SER A 170 20.22 -3.69 -12.39
N ALA A 171 21.55 -3.73 -12.52
CA ALA A 171 22.33 -4.93 -12.80
C ALA A 171 22.24 -6.03 -11.71
N THR A 172 21.29 -5.92 -10.77
CA THR A 172 21.14 -6.78 -9.60
C THR A 172 19.77 -7.48 -9.51
N GLY A 173 18.94 -7.41 -10.56
CA GLY A 173 17.78 -8.30 -10.70
C GLY A 173 16.67 -8.15 -9.64
N ASN A 174 16.67 -7.08 -8.85
CA ASN A 174 15.66 -6.85 -7.82
C ASN A 174 14.76 -5.66 -8.22
N PRO A 175 13.42 -5.85 -8.38
CA PRO A 175 12.54 -4.76 -8.79
C PRO A 175 12.43 -3.71 -7.67
N MET A 176 12.92 -2.50 -7.96
CA MET A 176 12.73 -1.32 -7.10
C MET A 176 11.58 -0.48 -7.68
N CYS A 177 10.52 -0.27 -6.91
CA CYS A 177 9.46 0.70 -7.23
C CYS A 177 9.97 2.10 -6.89
N TYR A 178 9.99 3.00 -7.88
CA TYR A 178 10.42 4.39 -7.70
C TYR A 178 9.21 5.32 -7.67
N TRP A 179 9.20 6.22 -6.69
CA TRP A 179 8.29 7.36 -6.63
C TRP A 179 9.02 8.60 -7.13
N THR A 180 8.53 9.21 -8.21
CA THR A 180 8.99 10.53 -8.65
C THR A 180 7.96 11.57 -8.21
N SER A 181 8.31 12.37 -7.21
CA SER A 181 7.61 13.64 -6.94
C SER A 181 8.04 14.67 -7.99
N PRO A 182 7.14 15.50 -8.55
CA PRO A 182 7.52 16.60 -9.46
C PRO A 182 8.31 17.71 -8.76
N LEU A 183 8.40 17.68 -7.43
CA LEU A 183 9.07 18.71 -6.63
C LEU A 183 10.26 18.09 -5.88
N SER A 184 11.44 18.62 -6.19
CA SER A 184 12.79 18.25 -5.71
C SER A 184 13.49 17.10 -6.48
N GLY A 185 14.44 17.48 -7.32
CA GLY A 185 15.36 16.59 -8.03
C GLY A 185 16.39 15.87 -7.15
N ARG A 186 16.01 15.38 -5.95
CA ARG A 186 16.89 14.54 -5.12
C ARG A 186 16.27 13.16 -4.91
N LYS A 187 16.87 12.17 -5.57
CA LYS A 187 16.61 10.75 -5.38
C LYS A 187 17.14 10.31 -4.02
N SER A 188 16.26 9.90 -3.10
CA SER A 188 16.64 9.19 -1.88
C SER A 188 16.40 7.69 -2.10
N ILE A 189 17.46 6.88 -1.99
CA ILE A 189 17.46 5.42 -2.19
C ILE A 189 17.68 4.77 -0.82
N ARG A 190 16.78 3.89 -0.36
CA ARG A 190 17.08 2.89 0.68
C ARG A 190 16.40 1.54 0.38
N PRO A 191 17.12 0.40 0.48
CA PRO A 191 16.60 -0.94 0.21
C PRO A 191 15.79 -1.52 1.38
N PHE A 192 14.80 -2.38 1.04
CA PHE A 192 13.75 -2.91 1.92
C PHE A 192 14.18 -4.05 2.88
N SER A 193 15.48 -4.37 3.02
CA SER A 193 15.92 -5.56 3.77
C SER A 193 16.34 -5.32 5.24
N ALA A 194 15.93 -4.23 5.89
CA ALA A 194 16.38 -3.91 7.26
C ALA A 194 15.27 -3.56 8.27
N CYS A 195 13.99 -3.83 7.98
CA CYS A 195 12.93 -3.70 8.99
C CYS A 195 12.92 -4.93 9.93
N ARG A 196 13.87 -4.98 10.87
CA ARG A 196 13.59 -5.64 12.17
C ARG A 196 12.99 -4.59 13.08
N VAL A 197 11.75 -4.80 13.50
CA VAL A 197 11.15 -4.07 14.61
C VAL A 197 12.00 -4.35 15.85
N ARG A 198 12.83 -3.38 16.24
CA ARG A 198 13.33 -3.29 17.62
C ARG A 198 12.59 -2.15 18.29
N SER A 199 11.78 -2.53 19.27
CA SER A 199 11.35 -1.67 20.37
C SER A 199 12.53 -0.83 20.85
N ILE A 200 12.41 0.49 20.83
CA ILE A 200 13.32 1.40 21.53
C ILE A 200 12.47 2.51 22.16
N CYS A 201 12.20 2.35 23.45
CA CYS A 201 12.00 3.45 24.38
C CYS A 201 13.18 4.43 24.30
N GLY A 202 12.90 5.72 24.38
CA GLY A 202 13.88 6.71 24.84
C GLY A 202 14.24 7.79 23.83
N ASN A 203 13.89 9.02 24.20
CA ASN A 203 14.36 10.28 23.64
C ASN A 203 15.87 10.31 23.39
N THR A 204 16.29 10.78 22.22
CA THR A 204 17.31 11.84 22.00
C THR A 204 17.64 11.93 20.50
N THR A 205 17.59 13.14 19.94
CA THR A 205 18.14 13.49 18.62
C THR A 205 19.65 13.17 18.54
N PRO A 206 20.17 12.72 17.38
CA PRO A 206 21.19 13.59 16.77
C PRO A 206 21.31 13.56 15.22
N ALA A 207 21.95 14.62 14.75
CA ALA A 207 22.43 14.90 13.40
C ALA A 207 23.38 13.83 12.83
N TRP A 208 23.40 13.67 11.50
CA TRP A 208 24.29 12.74 10.80
C TRP A 208 25.45 13.46 10.12
N ARG A 209 26.67 13.13 10.54
CA ARG A 209 27.94 13.42 9.85
C ARG A 209 28.43 12.12 9.20
N CYS A 210 28.86 12.18 7.94
CA CYS A 210 29.45 11.04 7.23
C CYS A 210 30.93 10.86 7.60
N SER A 211 31.36 9.61 7.75
CA SER A 211 32.76 9.20 7.61
C SER A 211 32.86 8.03 6.64
N ALA A 212 33.78 8.18 5.69
CA ALA A 212 34.04 7.27 4.58
C ALA A 212 35.06 6.19 4.96
N GLY A 213 34.99 5.04 4.29
CA GLY A 213 36.12 4.13 4.09
C GLY A 213 36.05 2.80 4.84
N CYS A 214 35.72 1.73 4.12
CA CYS A 214 36.42 0.44 4.20
C CYS A 214 35.97 -0.47 3.04
N ARG A 215 36.95 -1.00 2.29
CA ARG A 215 36.81 -1.96 1.19
C ARG A 215 36.68 -3.40 1.71
N PRO A 216 36.19 -4.36 0.90
CA PRO A 216 35.89 -5.71 1.35
C PRO A 216 37.11 -6.66 1.28
N SER A 217 37.24 -7.53 2.28
CA SER A 217 38.11 -8.72 2.21
C SER A 217 37.35 -9.97 2.68
N ALA A 218 37.61 -11.06 1.98
CA ALA A 218 36.95 -12.35 2.06
C ALA A 218 37.42 -13.21 3.24
N ILE A 219 36.50 -13.94 3.90
CA ILE A 219 36.74 -15.15 4.71
C ILE A 219 35.43 -15.97 4.63
N SER A 220 35.37 -17.04 3.83
CA SER A 220 35.66 -18.46 4.15
C SER A 220 34.64 -19.15 5.08
N ALA A 221 34.31 -20.39 4.69
CA ALA A 221 33.24 -21.24 5.19
C ALA A 221 33.52 -21.88 6.56
N SER A 222 32.47 -21.99 7.38
CA SER A 222 32.29 -23.07 8.36
C SER A 222 30.84 -23.12 8.89
N ARG A 223 30.11 -24.20 8.61
CA ARG A 223 29.10 -24.79 9.53
C ARG A 223 29.88 -25.63 10.58
N PRO A 224 29.33 -26.15 11.70
CA PRO A 224 27.93 -26.22 12.18
C PRO A 224 27.74 -25.93 13.70
N ARG A 225 26.49 -25.89 14.19
CA ARG A 225 25.96 -26.80 15.25
C ARG A 225 24.55 -26.37 15.69
N ALA A 226 23.67 -27.37 15.74
CA ALA A 226 22.38 -27.30 16.39
C ALA A 226 22.55 -27.29 17.92
N ILE A 227 21.73 -26.51 18.61
CA ILE A 227 21.53 -26.63 20.06
C ILE A 227 20.02 -26.71 20.29
N SER A 228 19.57 -27.88 20.75
CA SER A 228 18.25 -28.10 21.32
C SER A 228 18.26 -27.70 22.79
N PHE A 229 17.11 -27.29 23.31
CA PHE A 229 16.84 -27.36 24.75
C PHE A 229 15.40 -27.82 24.96
N THR A 230 15.25 -28.97 25.60
CA THR A 230 14.00 -29.47 26.17
C THR A 230 14.19 -29.76 27.66
N ALA A 231 13.27 -29.18 28.43
CA ALA A 231 12.69 -29.66 29.70
C ALA A 231 13.62 -29.63 30.96
N LYS A 232 13.14 -29.48 32.21
CA LYS A 232 11.86 -29.86 32.87
C LYS A 232 11.67 -29.02 34.17
N PRO A 233 10.49 -29.10 34.83
CA PRO A 233 10.09 -28.29 35.98
C PRO A 233 10.46 -28.92 37.33
N SER A 234 10.43 -28.14 38.42
CA SER A 234 10.38 -28.65 39.80
C SER A 234 9.28 -27.97 40.60
N ARG A 235 8.34 -28.78 41.07
CA ARG A 235 7.25 -28.45 42.00
C ARG A 235 7.77 -28.38 43.45
N ALA A 236 7.15 -27.45 44.17
CA ALA A 236 6.57 -27.52 45.52
C ALA A 236 7.26 -28.31 46.65
N SER A 237 7.37 -27.63 47.79
CA SER A 237 7.44 -28.20 49.13
C SER A 237 6.35 -27.57 50.02
N SER A 238 5.36 -28.37 50.42
CA SER A 238 4.54 -28.26 51.64
C SER A 238 4.55 -29.64 52.29
N PRO A 239 4.54 -29.73 53.63
CA PRO A 239 3.33 -30.10 54.39
C PRO A 239 3.15 -29.17 55.63
N ALA A 240 2.07 -29.17 56.42
CA ALA A 240 1.31 -30.27 56.99
C ALA A 240 0.56 -31.22 56.03
#